data_AF-A0A1S3Q233-F1
#
_entry.id   AF-A0A1S3Q233-F1
#
_cell.length_a   1.000
_cell.length_b   1.000
_cell.length_c   1.000
_cell.angle_alpha   90.00
_cell.angle_beta   90.00
_cell.angle_gamma   90.00
#
_symmetry.space_group_name_H-M   'P 1'
#
loop_
_entity.id
_entity.type
_entity.pdbx_description
1 polymer ?
#
loop_
_entity_poly.entity_id
_entity_poly.type
_entity_poly.pdbx_seq_one_letter_code
_entity_poly.pdbx_strand_id
1 'polypeptide(L)'
;GQVMFRNGERMGTIKFTQFQEGQEVKVGEYNAIADVLDLINNTMRFQGVEPPKDRTFVRLQRRNINVPLYSILSVITILGMLMAGAFLFFNIKNRNHRLIKMSSPYMNNLIILGGMLSYSSIFLFGLDGALVSDKEFEALCTVSI
;
A
#
# COMPACT_ATOMS: atom_id res chain seq x y z
N GLY A 1 -26.92 -16.33 50.23
CA GLY A 1 -26.00 -17.12 49.39
C GLY A 1 -25.16 -18.03 50.27
N GLN A 2 -24.59 -19.08 49.67
CA GLN A 2 -23.63 -19.98 50.32
C GLN A 2 -22.44 -19.18 50.85
N VAL A 3 -21.95 -19.52 52.04
CA VAL A 3 -20.80 -18.85 52.67
C VAL A 3 -19.59 -19.76 52.52
N MET A 4 -18.54 -19.26 51.86
CA MET A 4 -17.28 -19.95 51.67
C MET A 4 -16.14 -18.96 51.90
N PHE A 5 -15.06 -19.42 52.53
CA PHE A 5 -13.87 -18.62 52.78
C PHE A 5 -12.66 -19.20 52.05
N ARG A 6 -11.82 -18.34 51.48
CA ARG A 6 -10.52 -18.70 50.88
C ARG A 6 -9.47 -17.75 51.42
N ASN A 7 -8.41 -18.28 52.03
CA ASN A 7 -7.33 -17.49 52.66
C ASN A 7 -7.83 -16.44 53.68
N GLY A 8 -8.95 -16.71 54.37
CA GLY A 8 -9.55 -15.77 55.33
C GLY A 8 -10.52 -14.75 54.73
N GLU A 9 -10.64 -14.67 53.40
CA GLU A 9 -11.59 -13.78 52.72
C GLU A 9 -12.87 -14.52 52.34
N ARG A 10 -14.01 -13.83 52.46
CA ARG A 10 -15.31 -14.38 52.07
C ARG A 10 -15.47 -14.32 50.55
N MET A 11 -15.66 -15.49 49.94
CA MET A 11 -16.05 -15.60 48.55
C MET A 11 -17.53 -15.21 48.43
N GLY A 12 -17.82 -14.29 47.51
CA GLY A 12 -19.15 -13.73 47.32
C GLY A 12 -19.47 -13.47 45.86
N THR A 13 -20.50 -12.65 45.65
CA THR A 13 -20.98 -12.32 44.32
C THR A 13 -20.76 -10.83 44.06
N ILE A 14 -20.21 -10.50 42.90
CA ILE A 14 -19.84 -9.15 42.49
C ILE A 14 -20.86 -8.65 41.48
N LYS A 15 -21.48 -7.49 41.74
CA LYS A 15 -22.45 -6.86 40.84
C LYS A 15 -21.75 -5.85 39.94
N PHE A 16 -22.04 -5.90 38.64
CA PHE A 16 -21.62 -4.89 37.68
C PHE A 16 -22.78 -3.97 37.32
N THR A 17 -22.49 -2.67 37.26
CA THR A 17 -23.44 -1.63 36.91
C THR A 17 -22.85 -0.71 35.84
N GLN A 18 -23.72 -0.14 35.01
CA GLN A 18 -23.37 0.84 33.99
C GLN A 18 -24.26 2.06 34.14
N PHE A 19 -23.68 3.25 34.05
CA PHE A 19 -24.43 4.50 34.03
C PHE A 19 -24.99 4.76 32.62
N GLN A 20 -26.31 4.84 32.51
CA GLN A 20 -27.03 5.04 31.25
C GLN A 20 -28.14 6.07 31.46
N GLU A 21 -28.20 7.09 30.60
CA GLU A 21 -29.30 8.10 30.59
C GLU A 21 -29.62 8.71 31.97
N GLY A 22 -28.60 8.90 32.83
CA GLY A 22 -28.78 9.49 34.15
C GLY A 22 -29.10 8.50 35.28
N GLN A 23 -29.16 7.19 35.01
CA GLN A 23 -29.43 6.15 35.99
C GLN A 23 -28.36 5.04 35.97
N GLU A 24 -28.16 4.40 37.12
CA GLU A 24 -27.27 3.25 37.25
C GLU A 24 -28.05 1.93 37.02
N VAL A 25 -27.72 1.23 35.93
CA VAL A 25 -28.39 0.00 35.50
C VAL A 25 -27.49 -1.21 35.80
N LYS A 26 -28.03 -2.29 36.38
CA LYS A 26 -27.29 -3.55 36.58
C LYS A 26 -27.07 -4.23 35.21
N VAL A 27 -25.82 -4.55 34.89
CA VAL A 27 -25.45 -5.17 33.61
C VAL A 27 -24.94 -6.60 33.73
N GLY A 28 -24.54 -7.02 34.93
CA GLY A 28 -24.06 -8.38 35.15
C GLY A 28 -23.77 -8.71 36.60
N GLU A 29 -23.43 -9.96 36.83
CA GLU A 29 -23.11 -10.51 38.13
C GLU A 29 -22.04 -11.60 37.98
N TYR A 30 -21.00 -11.55 38.80
CA TYR A 30 -19.93 -12.55 38.83
C TYR A 30 -19.96 -13.31 40.14
N ASN A 31 -20.06 -14.63 40.06
CA ASN A 31 -20.03 -15.52 41.20
C ASN A 31 -18.62 -16.09 41.40
N ALA A 32 -17.93 -15.63 42.44
CA ALA A 32 -16.55 -16.04 42.71
C ALA A 32 -16.43 -17.51 43.21
N ILE A 33 -17.52 -18.14 43.65
CA ILE A 33 -17.52 -19.56 44.09
C ILE A 33 -17.59 -20.48 42.87
N ALA A 34 -18.49 -20.19 41.94
CA ALA A 34 -18.71 -21.00 40.74
C ALA A 34 -17.77 -20.60 39.58
N ASP A 35 -17.07 -19.46 39.70
CA ASP A 35 -16.28 -18.84 38.65
C ASP A 35 -17.08 -18.59 37.35
N VAL A 36 -18.31 -18.09 37.53
CA VAL A 36 -19.25 -17.82 36.42
C VAL A 36 -19.58 -16.33 36.38
N LEU A 37 -19.40 -15.74 35.19
CA LEU A 37 -19.84 -14.38 34.87
C LEU A 37 -21.15 -14.46 34.09
N ASP A 38 -22.23 -13.96 34.71
CA ASP A 38 -23.54 -13.84 34.08
C ASP A 38 -23.76 -12.39 33.63
N LEU A 39 -23.82 -12.17 32.32
CA LEU A 39 -24.09 -10.87 31.74
C LEU A 39 -25.55 -10.81 31.29
N ILE A 40 -26.23 -9.74 31.68
CA ILE A 40 -27.61 -9.54 31.28
C ILE A 40 -27.61 -9.03 29.84
N ASN A 41 -27.98 -9.91 28.91
CA ASN A 41 -28.08 -9.58 27.48
C ASN A 41 -28.91 -8.30 27.25
N ASN A 42 -28.50 -7.50 26.26
CA ASN A 42 -29.14 -6.25 25.86
C ASN A 42 -29.17 -5.10 26.89
N THR A 43 -28.55 -5.24 28.08
CA THR A 43 -28.45 -4.12 29.02
C THR A 43 -27.21 -3.27 28.81
N MET A 44 -26.08 -3.86 28.42
CA MET A 44 -24.86 -3.09 28.17
C MET A 44 -24.96 -2.28 26.88
N ARG A 45 -24.66 -0.99 26.97
CA ARG A 45 -24.64 -0.08 25.83
C ARG A 45 -23.24 0.48 25.61
N PHE A 46 -22.77 0.47 24.38
CA PHE A 46 -21.56 1.19 23.96
C PHE A 46 -21.97 2.35 23.06
N GLN A 47 -21.07 3.34 22.90
CA GLN A 47 -21.32 4.46 21.99
C GLN A 47 -21.41 4.00 20.51
N GLY A 48 -20.77 2.87 20.18
CA GLY A 48 -20.81 2.24 18.86
C GLY A 48 -21.48 0.87 18.89
N VAL A 49 -21.50 0.20 17.73
CA VAL A 49 -22.09 -1.15 17.56
C VAL A 49 -21.26 -2.23 18.27
N GLU A 50 -19.95 -2.03 18.35
CA GLU A 50 -19.01 -2.97 18.95
C GLU A 50 -18.32 -2.34 20.18
N PRO A 51 -17.89 -3.16 21.16
CA PRO A 51 -17.02 -2.70 22.23
C PRO A 51 -15.75 -2.03 21.67
N PRO A 52 -15.29 -0.92 22.26
CA PRO A 52 -14.08 -0.26 21.81
C PRO A 52 -12.87 -1.18 21.98
N LYS A 53 -11.96 -1.13 21.01
CA LYS A 53 -10.73 -1.92 21.02
C LYS A 53 -9.64 -1.16 21.77
N ASP A 54 -8.79 -1.90 22.47
CA ASP A 54 -7.69 -1.36 23.28
C ASP A 54 -6.67 -0.54 22.46
N ARG A 55 -6.50 -0.90 21.18
CA ARG A 55 -5.56 -0.21 20.27
C ARG A 55 -6.10 -0.05 18.86
N THR A 56 -5.53 0.93 18.16
CA THR A 56 -5.77 1.15 16.73
C THR A 56 -5.12 0.04 15.89
N PHE A 57 -5.74 -0.26 14.74
CA PHE A 57 -5.19 -1.21 13.78
C PHE A 57 -4.40 -0.45 12.72
N VAL A 58 -3.09 -0.64 12.70
CA VAL A 58 -2.22 -0.08 11.65
C VAL A 58 -2.36 -0.94 10.41
N ARG A 59 -2.88 -0.36 9.32
CA ARG A 59 -2.91 -0.99 8.00
C ARG A 59 -1.85 -0.34 7.11
N LEU A 60 -0.79 -1.09 6.82
CA LEU A 60 0.20 -0.67 5.84
C LEU A 60 -0.41 -0.78 4.45
N GLN A 61 -0.49 0.35 3.74
CA GLN A 61 -0.89 0.39 2.33
C GLN A 61 0.28 0.90 1.50
N ARG A 62 0.61 0.19 0.42
CA ARG A 62 1.60 0.63 -0.56
C ARG A 62 1.02 1.81 -1.33
N ARG A 63 1.79 2.91 -1.42
CA ARG A 63 1.39 4.10 -2.17
C ARG A 63 1.77 3.89 -3.63
N ASN A 64 0.77 3.71 -4.48
CA ASN A 64 1.01 3.42 -5.88
C ASN A 64 1.13 4.70 -6.73
N ILE A 65 1.79 4.57 -7.88
CA ILE A 65 1.84 5.61 -8.91
C ILE A 65 0.43 5.83 -9.52
N ASN A 66 0.09 7.07 -9.84
CA ASN A 66 -1.19 7.40 -10.45
C ASN A 66 -1.24 6.92 -11.92
N VAL A 67 -2.11 5.95 -12.21
CA VAL A 67 -2.21 5.28 -13.52
C VAL A 67 -2.40 6.24 -14.71
N PRO A 68 -3.25 7.29 -14.62
CA PRO A 68 -3.42 8.25 -15.72
C PRO A 68 -2.14 9.03 -16.03
N LEU A 69 -1.37 9.42 -15.01
CA LEU A 69 -0.11 10.13 -15.21
C LEU A 69 0.92 9.23 -15.91
N TYR A 70 1.01 7.98 -15.47
CA TYR A 70 1.88 7.02 -16.13
C TYR A 70 1.48 6.80 -17.58
N SER A 71 0.19 6.62 -17.87
CA SER A 71 -0.31 6.45 -19.24
C SER A 71 0.08 7.61 -20.16
N ILE A 72 -0.07 8.86 -19.71
CA ILE A 72 0.31 10.05 -20.49
C ILE A 72 1.81 10.04 -20.79
N LEU A 73 2.65 9.78 -19.77
CA LEU A 73 4.11 9.74 -19.92
C LEU A 73 4.55 8.60 -20.86
N SER A 74 3.91 7.43 -20.78
CA SER A 74 4.17 6.30 -21.67
C SER A 74 3.86 6.65 -23.13
N VAL A 75 2.72 7.28 -23.41
CA VAL A 75 2.35 7.68 -24.79
C VAL A 75 3.36 8.66 -25.37
N ILE A 76 3.76 9.68 -24.60
CA ILE A 76 4.78 10.66 -25.03
C ILE A 76 6.11 9.96 -25.33
N THR A 77 6.51 9.01 -24.48
CA THR A 77 7.74 8.22 -24.64
C THR A 77 7.71 7.37 -25.91
N ILE A 78 6.59 6.72 -26.22
CA ILE A 78 6.41 5.92 -27.44
C ILE A 78 6.56 6.81 -28.68
N LEU A 79 5.92 7.99 -28.69
CA LEU A 79 6.06 8.95 -29.78
C LEU A 79 7.53 9.39 -29.96
N GLY A 80 8.24 9.65 -28.86
CA GLY A 80 9.67 9.97 -28.86
C GLY A 80 10.53 8.85 -29.45
N MET A 81 10.28 7.58 -29.09
CA MET A 81 10.97 6.42 -29.66
C MET A 81 10.72 6.27 -31.17
N LEU A 82 9.49 6.46 -31.63
CA LEU A 82 9.16 6.39 -33.06
C LEU A 82 9.89 7.48 -33.85
N MET A 83 9.93 8.71 -33.33
CA MET A 83 10.68 9.81 -33.93
C MET A 83 12.19 9.52 -33.96
N ALA A 84 12.76 9.02 -32.85
CA ALA A 84 14.17 8.63 -32.77
C ALA A 84 14.52 7.53 -33.79
N GLY A 85 13.66 6.51 -33.94
CA GLY A 85 13.81 5.45 -34.93
C GLY A 85 13.76 5.97 -36.37
N ALA A 86 12.85 6.90 -36.66
CA ALA A 86 12.78 7.55 -37.98
C ALA A 86 14.06 8.35 -38.28
N PHE A 87 14.59 9.09 -37.30
CA PHE A 87 15.86 9.81 -37.46
C PHE A 87 17.04 8.87 -37.64
N LEU A 88 17.09 7.75 -36.91
CA LEU A 88 18.13 6.73 -37.10
C LEU A 88 18.08 6.16 -38.52
N PHE A 89 16.88 5.78 -38.99
CA PHE A 89 16.69 5.25 -40.34
C PHE A 89 17.13 6.26 -41.40
N PHE A 90 16.74 7.52 -41.26
CA PHE A 90 17.16 8.59 -42.16
C PHE A 90 18.69 8.79 -42.14
N ASN A 91 19.30 8.75 -40.95
CA ASN A 91 20.75 8.90 -40.77
C ASN A 91 21.53 7.78 -41.48
N ILE A 92 21.05 6.53 -41.36
CA ILE A 92 21.66 5.37 -42.02
C ILE A 92 21.45 5.42 -43.54
N LYS A 93 20.24 5.74 -44.00
CA LYS A 93 19.89 5.75 -45.43
C LYS A 93 20.67 6.81 -46.20
N ASN A 94 20.79 8.02 -45.64
CA ASN A 94 21.44 9.15 -46.30
C ASN A 94 22.92 9.32 -45.89
N ARG A 95 23.55 8.27 -45.37
CA ARG A 95 24.98 8.22 -45.00
C ARG A 95 25.94 8.74 -46.08
N ASN A 96 25.58 8.56 -47.36
CA ASN A 96 26.44 8.94 -48.49
C ASN A 96 26.28 10.40 -48.94
N HIS A 97 25.36 11.16 -48.35
CA HIS A 97 25.18 12.58 -48.66
C HIS A 97 26.27 13.43 -48.00
N ARG A 98 26.89 14.35 -48.75
CA ARG A 98 28.04 15.17 -48.32
C ARG A 98 27.79 15.96 -47.02
N LEU A 99 26.56 16.42 -46.79
CA LEU A 99 26.14 17.11 -45.57
C LEU A 99 26.15 16.21 -44.32
N ILE A 100 25.66 14.98 -44.43
CA ILE A 100 25.56 14.01 -43.31
C ILE A 100 26.93 13.40 -43.01
N LYS A 101 27.80 13.30 -44.01
CA LYS A 101 29.18 12.81 -43.84
C LYS A 101 30.07 13.80 -43.07
N MET A 102 29.80 15.10 -43.16
CA MET A 102 30.53 16.14 -42.42
C MET A 102 30.11 16.23 -40.94
N SER A 103 28.92 15.71 -40.58
CA SER A 103 28.36 15.78 -39.22
C SER A 103 28.64 14.55 -38.35
N SER A 104 29.70 13.77 -38.62
CA SER A 104 30.09 12.58 -37.85
C SER A 104 28.94 11.56 -37.65
N PRO A 105 28.57 10.79 -38.69
CA PRO A 105 27.39 9.91 -38.66
C PRO A 105 27.41 8.84 -37.55
N TYR A 106 28.59 8.34 -37.18
CA TYR A 106 28.71 7.38 -36.06
C TYR A 106 28.38 8.00 -34.70
N MET A 107 28.74 9.26 -34.48
CA MET A 107 28.41 9.98 -33.24
C MET A 107 26.91 10.24 -33.15
N ASN A 108 26.28 10.65 -34.26
CA ASN A 108 24.82 10.86 -34.30
C ASN A 108 24.05 9.56 -34.02
N ASN A 109 24.49 8.42 -34.57
CA ASN A 109 23.89 7.13 -34.27
C ASN A 109 24.05 6.75 -32.78
N LEU A 110 25.21 7.03 -32.18
CA LEU A 110 25.45 6.79 -30.74
C LEU A 110 24.52 7.65 -29.86
N ILE A 111 24.32 8.93 -30.21
CA ILE A 111 23.41 9.83 -29.49
C ILE A 111 21.97 9.32 -29.58
N ILE A 112 21.52 8.90 -30.75
CA ILE A 112 20.17 8.36 -30.93
C ILE A 112 19.99 7.05 -30.15
N LEU A 113 20.98 6.15 -30.17
CA LEU A 113 20.97 4.93 -29.36
C LEU A 113 20.91 5.23 -27.86
N GLY A 114 21.69 6.20 -27.38
CA GLY A 114 21.64 6.66 -25.99
C GLY A 114 20.28 7.23 -25.62
N GLY A 115 19.65 7.98 -26.53
CA GLY A 115 18.28 8.49 -26.36
C GLY A 115 17.23 7.39 -26.31
N MET A 116 17.37 6.34 -27.12
CA MET A 116 16.46 5.18 -27.05
C MET A 116 16.63 4.42 -25.73
N LEU A 117 17.87 4.25 -25.25
CA LEU A 117 18.13 3.63 -23.95
C LEU A 117 17.57 4.46 -22.79
N SER A 118 17.68 5.80 -22.83
CA SER A 118 17.11 6.65 -21.79
C SER A 118 15.58 6.62 -21.80
N TYR A 119 14.93 6.56 -22.96
CA TYR A 119 13.47 6.37 -23.04
C TYR A 119 13.02 5.04 -22.43
N SER A 120 13.79 3.96 -22.56
CA SER A 120 13.48 2.68 -21.91
C SER A 120 13.42 2.78 -20.38
N SER A 121 14.20 3.67 -19.76
CA SER A 121 14.17 3.86 -18.30
C SER A 121 12.81 4.36 -17.79
N ILE A 122 12.08 5.15 -18.59
CA ILE A 122 10.76 5.69 -18.21
C ILE A 122 9.74 4.56 -18.02
N PHE A 123 9.85 3.49 -18.83
CA PHE A 123 9.01 2.31 -18.66
C PHE A 123 9.35 1.55 -17.37
N LEU A 124 10.64 1.40 -17.07
CA LEU A 124 11.11 0.74 -15.83
C LEU A 124 10.62 1.49 -14.58
N PHE A 125 10.68 2.82 -14.58
CA PHE A 125 10.23 3.64 -13.44
C PHE A 125 8.72 3.55 -13.15
N GLY A 126 7.90 3.20 -14.13
CA GLY A 126 6.46 3.08 -13.91
C GLY A 126 5.97 1.70 -13.51
N LEU A 127 6.86 0.70 -13.51
CA LEU A 127 6.55 -0.64 -13.00
C LEU A 127 6.61 -0.61 -11.47
N ASP A 128 5.46 -0.34 -10.86
CA ASP A 128 5.30 -0.34 -9.40
C ASP A 128 5.00 -1.76 -8.88
N GLY A 129 5.24 -2.01 -7.59
CA GLY A 129 4.96 -3.27 -6.89
C GLY A 129 3.47 -3.62 -6.76
N ALA A 130 2.60 -2.88 -7.44
CA ALA A 130 1.19 -3.23 -7.66
C ALA A 130 0.97 -4.00 -8.98
N LEU A 131 1.87 -3.84 -9.96
CA LEU A 131 1.83 -4.52 -11.26
C LEU A 131 2.78 -5.71 -11.32
N VAL A 132 3.79 -5.71 -10.45
CA VAL A 132 4.95 -6.61 -10.49
C VAL A 132 5.17 -7.24 -9.11
N SER A 133 5.60 -8.49 -9.07
CA SER A 133 5.88 -9.21 -7.82
C SER A 133 7.08 -8.61 -7.09
N ASP A 134 7.15 -8.73 -5.76
CA ASP A 134 8.22 -8.13 -4.96
C ASP A 134 9.64 -8.56 -5.40
N LYS A 135 9.79 -9.80 -5.89
CA LYS A 135 11.08 -10.31 -6.41
C LYS A 135 11.50 -9.66 -7.73
N GLU A 136 10.53 -9.41 -8.60
CA GLU A 136 10.77 -8.77 -9.90
C GLU A 136 11.03 -7.28 -9.70
N PHE A 137 10.40 -6.66 -8.69
CA PHE A 137 10.67 -5.28 -8.30
C PHE A 137 12.13 -5.07 -7.85
N GLU A 138 12.68 -6.01 -7.07
CA GLU A 138 14.10 -5.96 -6.65
C GLU A 138 15.07 -6.03 -7.86
N ALA A 139 14.75 -6.88 -8.83
CA ALA A 139 15.50 -6.97 -10.09
C ALA A 139 15.37 -5.68 -10.91
N LEU A 140 14.15 -5.12 -11.02
CA LEU A 140 13.90 -3.86 -11.72
C LEU A 140 14.68 -2.71 -11.11
N CYS A 141 14.73 -2.60 -9.77
CA CYS A 141 15.52 -1.58 -9.08
C CYS A 141 17.00 -1.65 -9.47
N THR A 142 17.56 -2.85 -9.56
CA THR A 142 18.97 -3.04 -9.93
C THR A 142 19.26 -2.62 -11.37
N VAL A 143 18.32 -2.84 -12.30
CA VAL A 143 18.47 -2.46 -13.71
C VAL A 143 18.25 -0.96 -13.94
N SER A 144 17.45 -0.32 -13.07
CA SER A 144 17.14 1.12 -13.16
C SER A 144 18.16 2.06 -12.51
N ILE A 145 19.12 1.51 -11.74
CA ILE A 145 20.23 2.23 -11.09
C ILE A 145 21.43 2.31 -12.03
#